data_AF-X1KLW0-F1
#
_entry.id   AF-X1KLW0-F1
#
_cell.length_a   1.000
_cell.length_b   1.000
_cell.length_c   1.000
_cell.angle_alpha   90.00
_cell.angle_beta   90.00
_cell.angle_gamma   90.00
#
_symmetry.space_group_name_H-M   'P 1'
#
loop_
_entity.id
_entity.type
_entity.pdbx_description
1 polymer ?
#
loop_
_entity_poly.entity_id
_entity_poly.type
_entity_poly.pdbx_seq_one_letter_code
_entity_poly.pdbx_strand_id
1 'polypeptide(L)'
;MLPSVEAYITSATHLGLKLGIASSSPRDWVTNHLAHFGLETFFDCIRCSDDVTHAKPNPELYVSALKGLGLQADEVIALEDSPNGILAAKQAKIFCVAIPNAMTQELPLDQADLILGSMADIPLEELLGKINNLPGRE
;
A
#
# COMPACT_ATOMS: atom_id res chain seq x y z
N MET A 1 5.75 -7.08 -14.78
CA MET A 1 5.78 -6.63 -13.38
C MET A 1 7.12 -5.93 -13.11
N LEU A 2 7.15 -4.90 -12.26
CA LEU A 2 8.42 -4.33 -11.81
C LEU A 2 9.11 -5.32 -10.85
N PRO A 3 10.39 -5.70 -11.06
CA PRO A 3 11.08 -6.67 -10.21
C PRO A 3 11.09 -6.31 -8.72
N SER A 4 11.08 -5.02 -8.41
CA SER A 4 11.04 -4.52 -7.04
C SER A 4 9.72 -4.82 -6.32
N VAL A 5 8.59 -4.92 -7.02
CA VAL A 5 7.29 -5.29 -6.43
C VAL A 5 7.31 -6.75 -6.00
N GLU A 6 7.82 -7.64 -6.86
CA GLU A 6 7.95 -9.07 -6.56
C GLU A 6 8.87 -9.32 -5.36
N ALA A 7 10.00 -8.58 -5.29
CA ALA A 7 10.92 -8.64 -4.17
C ALA A 7 10.24 -8.25 -2.85
N TYR A 8 9.44 -7.17 -2.85
CA TYR A 8 8.70 -6.74 -1.65
C TYR A 8 7.65 -7.76 -1.22
N ILE A 9 6.88 -8.33 -2.16
CA ILE A 9 5.88 -9.37 -1.85
C ILE A 9 6.57 -10.61 -1.24
N THR A 10 7.69 -11.02 -1.82
CA THR A 10 8.47 -12.16 -1.33
C THR A 10 9.02 -11.90 0.06
N SER A 11 9.68 -10.77 0.29
CA SER A 11 10.18 -10.36 1.61
C SER A 11 9.07 -10.28 2.65
N ALA A 12 7.93 -9.67 2.31
CA ALA A 12 6.79 -9.59 3.22
C ALA A 12 6.28 -10.99 3.63
N THR A 13 6.21 -11.90 2.66
CA THR A 13 5.81 -13.30 2.90
C THR A 13 6.81 -14.01 3.82
N HIS A 14 8.12 -13.85 3.58
CA HIS A 14 9.16 -14.44 4.43
C HIS A 14 9.17 -13.89 5.86
N LEU A 15 8.80 -12.62 6.03
CA LEU A 15 8.64 -11.98 7.33
C LEU A 15 7.31 -12.32 8.02
N GLY A 16 6.42 -13.07 7.37
CA GLY A 16 5.10 -13.42 7.90
C GLY A 16 4.14 -12.24 8.00
N LEU A 17 4.33 -11.20 7.19
CA LEU A 17 3.44 -10.04 7.12
C LEU A 17 2.19 -10.37 6.33
N LYS A 18 1.05 -9.82 6.76
CA LYS A 18 -0.17 -9.85 5.95
C LYS A 18 -0.06 -8.84 4.81
N LEU A 19 -0.58 -9.19 3.65
CA LEU A 19 -0.60 -8.35 2.47
C LEU A 19 -2.02 -7.97 2.07
N GLY A 20 -2.23 -6.68 1.83
CA GLY A 20 -3.52 -6.14 1.40
C GLY A 20 -3.40 -5.28 0.15
N ILE A 21 -4.47 -5.28 -0.67
CA ILE A 21 -4.65 -4.33 -1.76
C ILE A 21 -5.85 -3.43 -1.44
N ALA A 22 -5.66 -2.12 -1.61
CA ALA A 22 -6.71 -1.12 -1.61
C ALA A 22 -6.64 -0.32 -2.91
N SER A 23 -7.57 -0.55 -3.84
CA SER A 23 -7.55 0.01 -5.19
C SER A 23 -8.83 0.76 -5.53
N SER A 24 -8.71 1.89 -6.25
CA SER A 24 -9.86 2.60 -6.85
C SER A 24 -10.30 1.97 -8.19
N SER A 25 -9.68 0.88 -8.61
CA SER A 25 -10.08 0.13 -9.81
C SER A 25 -11.13 -0.94 -9.47
N PRO A 26 -11.95 -1.37 -10.45
CA PRO A 26 -12.89 -2.47 -10.28
C PRO A 26 -12.20 -3.77 -9.90
N ARG A 27 -12.88 -4.63 -9.13
CA ARG A 27 -12.35 -5.92 -8.67
C ARG A 27 -11.87 -6.78 -9.83
N ASP A 28 -12.70 -6.96 -10.85
CA ASP A 28 -12.37 -7.82 -11.99
C ASP A 28 -11.09 -7.36 -12.70
N TRP A 29 -10.83 -6.05 -12.75
CA TRP A 29 -9.58 -5.56 -13.33
C TRP A 29 -8.38 -5.92 -12.45
N VAL A 30 -8.49 -5.72 -11.14
CA VAL A 30 -7.42 -6.01 -10.17
C VAL A 30 -7.11 -7.50 -10.12
N THR A 31 -8.11 -8.37 -9.93
CA THR A 31 -7.90 -9.82 -9.80
C THR A 31 -7.34 -10.41 -11.10
N ASN A 32 -7.85 -10.02 -12.27
CA ASN A 32 -7.29 -10.47 -13.55
C ASN A 32 -5.83 -10.02 -13.72
N HIS A 33 -5.48 -8.80 -13.31
CA HIS A 33 -4.11 -8.31 -13.36
C HIS A 33 -3.17 -9.11 -12.44
N LEU A 34 -3.62 -9.41 -11.21
CA LEU A 34 -2.85 -10.23 -10.27
C LEU A 34 -2.70 -11.67 -10.77
N ALA A 35 -3.78 -12.28 -11.27
CA ALA A 35 -3.79 -13.63 -11.80
C ALA A 35 -2.86 -13.78 -13.00
N HIS A 36 -2.81 -12.77 -13.88
CA HIS A 36 -1.88 -12.74 -15.02
C HIS A 36 -0.41 -12.85 -14.57
N PHE A 37 -0.08 -12.31 -13.41
CA PHE A 37 1.26 -12.40 -12.83
C PHE A 37 1.41 -13.49 -11.75
N GLY A 38 0.39 -14.31 -11.50
CA GLY A 38 0.41 -15.34 -10.46
C GLY A 38 0.52 -14.78 -9.03
N LEU A 39 0.07 -13.55 -8.80
CA LEU A 39 0.24 -12.85 -7.52
C LEU A 39 -0.98 -12.89 -6.61
N GLU A 40 -2.16 -13.29 -7.10
CA GLU A 40 -3.42 -13.17 -6.36
C GLU A 40 -3.37 -13.89 -5.00
N THR A 41 -2.70 -15.04 -4.94
CA THR A 41 -2.61 -15.88 -3.73
C THR A 41 -1.72 -15.31 -2.63
N PHE A 42 -0.96 -14.25 -2.90
CA PHE A 42 -0.13 -13.60 -1.89
C PHE A 42 -0.90 -12.60 -1.02
N PHE A 43 -2.09 -12.18 -1.45
CA PHE A 43 -2.85 -11.13 -0.76
C PHE A 43 -3.96 -11.71 0.10
N ASP A 44 -3.89 -11.47 1.41
CA ASP A 44 -4.90 -11.88 2.40
C ASP A 44 -6.21 -11.10 2.24
N CYS A 45 -6.13 -9.87 1.72
CA CYS A 45 -7.29 -9.01 1.54
C CYS A 45 -7.16 -8.14 0.29
N ILE A 46 -8.17 -8.20 -0.58
CA ILE A 46 -8.28 -7.31 -1.73
C ILE A 46 -9.54 -6.46 -1.54
N ARG A 47 -9.38 -5.13 -1.60
CA ARG A 47 -10.46 -4.13 -1.61
C ARG A 47 -10.34 -3.25 -2.85
N CYS A 48 -11.45 -3.13 -3.55
CA CYS A 48 -11.60 -2.47 -4.85
C CYS A 48 -12.74 -1.47 -4.80
N SER A 49 -12.92 -0.68 -5.86
CA SER A 49 -13.97 0.35 -5.92
C SER A 49 -15.37 -0.21 -5.68
N ASP A 50 -15.62 -1.47 -6.04
CA ASP A 50 -16.92 -2.13 -5.86
C ASP A 50 -17.22 -2.49 -4.40
N ASP A 51 -16.24 -2.44 -3.49
CA ASP A 51 -16.42 -2.75 -2.06
C ASP A 51 -16.80 -1.54 -1.21
N VAL A 52 -16.81 -0.36 -1.79
CA VAL A 52 -16.96 0.91 -1.07
C VAL A 52 -17.94 1.83 -1.79
N THR A 53 -18.46 2.81 -1.06
CA THR A 53 -19.30 3.85 -1.67
C THR A 53 -18.44 4.95 -2.27
N HIS A 54 -17.33 5.27 -1.62
CA HIS A 54 -16.41 6.32 -2.05
C HIS A 54 -14.99 5.79 -2.21
N ALA A 55 -14.45 5.91 -3.43
CA ALA A 55 -13.06 5.62 -3.71
C ALA A 55 -12.11 6.71 -3.17
N LYS A 56 -10.79 6.51 -3.31
CA LYS A 56 -9.76 7.48 -2.93
C LYS A 56 -10.06 8.85 -3.58
N PRO A 57 -9.99 9.98 -2.85
CA PRO A 57 -9.26 10.17 -1.60
C PRO A 57 -10.00 9.80 -0.30
N ASN A 58 -11.24 9.29 -0.37
CA ASN A 58 -11.94 8.84 0.82
C ASN A 58 -11.22 7.63 1.47
N PRO A 59 -11.16 7.54 2.82
CA PRO A 59 -10.45 6.45 3.50
C PRO A 59 -11.20 5.11 3.50
N GLU A 60 -12.43 5.03 2.99
CA GLU A 60 -13.28 3.84 3.02
C GLU A 60 -12.57 2.57 2.53
N LEU A 61 -11.78 2.67 1.45
CA LEU A 61 -11.01 1.53 0.94
C LEU A 61 -10.00 1.00 1.96
N TYR A 62 -9.23 1.90 2.58
CA TYR A 62 -8.25 1.54 3.60
C TYR A 62 -8.93 1.03 4.88
N VAL A 63 -10.00 1.68 5.33
CA VAL A 63 -10.79 1.22 6.48
C VAL A 63 -11.37 -0.18 6.23
N SER A 64 -11.84 -0.45 5.01
CA SER A 64 -12.35 -1.76 4.60
C SER A 64 -11.22 -2.81 4.55
N ALA A 65 -10.03 -2.43 4.10
CA ALA A 65 -8.86 -3.31 4.06
C ALA A 65 -8.36 -3.66 5.47
N LEU A 66 -8.24 -2.67 6.36
CA LEU A 66 -7.90 -2.88 7.78
C LEU A 66 -8.85 -3.89 8.44
N LYS A 67 -10.17 -3.72 8.25
CA LYS A 67 -11.18 -4.66 8.72
C LYS A 67 -11.01 -6.06 8.12
N GLY A 68 -10.73 -6.15 6.82
CA GLY A 68 -10.50 -7.42 6.15
C GLY A 68 -9.25 -8.16 6.64
N LEU A 69 -8.20 -7.42 6.97
CA LEU A 69 -6.96 -7.95 7.54
C LEU A 69 -7.07 -8.24 9.04
N GLY A 70 -8.04 -7.64 9.73
CA GLY A 70 -8.16 -7.70 11.19
C GLY A 70 -7.00 -7.00 11.89
N LEU A 71 -6.53 -5.88 11.33
CA LEU A 71 -5.41 -5.08 11.84
C LEU A 71 -5.84 -3.63 12.11
N GLN A 72 -5.13 -2.98 13.01
CA GLN A 72 -5.27 -1.55 13.30
C GLN A 72 -4.37 -0.71 12.39
N ALA A 73 -4.66 0.59 12.30
CA ALA A 73 -3.98 1.48 11.37
C ALA A 73 -2.50 1.71 11.72
N ASP A 74 -2.13 1.60 13.00
CA ASP A 74 -0.76 1.69 13.50
C ASP A 74 0.07 0.43 13.19
N GLU A 75 -0.58 -0.74 13.04
CA GLU A 75 0.03 -2.02 12.65
C GLU A 75 0.31 -2.13 11.13
N VAL A 76 -0.11 -1.15 10.33
CA VAL A 76 -0.08 -1.21 8.86
C VAL A 76 0.70 -0.06 8.26
N ILE A 77 1.41 -0.34 7.16
CA ILE A 77 1.99 0.65 6.26
C ILE A 77 1.28 0.59 4.91
N ALA A 78 1.00 1.75 4.32
CA ALA A 78 0.47 1.89 2.98
C ALA A 78 1.59 2.31 2.02
N LEU A 79 1.69 1.64 0.86
CA LEU A 79 2.54 2.05 -0.24
C LEU A 79 1.65 2.68 -1.32
N GLU A 80 1.90 3.95 -1.67
CA GLU A 80 1.07 4.72 -2.60
C GLU A 80 1.90 5.49 -3.61
N ASP A 81 1.35 5.75 -4.79
CA ASP A 81 2.01 6.51 -5.84
C ASP A 81 1.33 7.85 -6.14
N SER A 82 0.11 8.09 -5.64
CA SER A 82 -0.72 9.24 -6.02
C SER A 82 -1.18 10.09 -4.83
N PRO A 83 -1.42 11.41 -5.02
CA PRO A 83 -1.90 12.28 -3.95
C PRO A 83 -3.22 11.81 -3.33
N ASN A 84 -4.15 11.30 -4.16
CA ASN A 84 -5.44 10.79 -3.67
C ASN A 84 -5.26 9.55 -2.80
N GLY A 85 -4.35 8.65 -3.17
CA GLY A 85 -4.04 7.48 -2.39
C GLY A 85 -3.39 7.80 -1.06
N ILE A 86 -2.40 8.71 -1.08
CA ILE A 86 -1.77 9.24 0.13
C ILE A 86 -2.84 9.83 1.05
N LEU A 87 -3.68 10.74 0.54
CA LEU A 87 -4.72 11.37 1.34
C LEU A 87 -5.68 10.35 1.97
N ALA A 88 -6.08 9.32 1.22
CA ALA A 88 -6.93 8.24 1.74
C ALA A 88 -6.24 7.45 2.86
N ALA A 89 -4.96 7.08 2.70
CA ALA A 89 -4.19 6.36 3.71
C ALA A 89 -4.03 7.19 4.98
N LYS A 90 -3.68 8.48 4.84
CA LYS A 90 -3.53 9.42 5.95
C LYS A 90 -4.84 9.66 6.69
N GLN A 91 -5.96 9.80 5.99
CA GLN A 91 -7.29 9.91 6.61
C GLN A 91 -7.70 8.63 7.35
N ALA A 92 -7.23 7.46 6.90
CA ALA A 92 -7.37 6.19 7.62
C ALA A 92 -6.37 6.03 8.79
N LYS A 93 -5.52 7.04 9.05
CA LYS A 93 -4.46 7.06 10.08
C LYS A 93 -3.35 6.02 9.86
N ILE A 94 -3.19 5.54 8.63
CA ILE A 94 -2.15 4.58 8.25
C ILE A 94 -0.86 5.35 7.93
N PHE A 95 0.29 4.76 8.27
CA PHE A 95 1.58 5.29 7.84
C PHE A 95 1.72 5.14 6.34
N CYS A 96 1.96 6.23 5.63
CA CYS A 96 1.99 6.23 4.18
C CYS A 96 3.41 6.46 3.67
N VAL A 97 3.92 5.52 2.87
CA VAL A 97 5.14 5.66 2.08
C VAL A 97 4.73 5.97 0.64
N ALA A 98 5.10 7.14 0.14
CA ALA A 98 4.89 7.51 -1.26
C ALA A 98 6.04 6.99 -2.13
N ILE A 99 5.69 6.43 -3.28
CA ILE A 99 6.61 5.93 -4.31
C ILE A 99 6.07 6.39 -5.67
N PRO A 100 6.44 7.61 -6.12
CA PRO A 100 5.91 8.17 -7.36
C PRO A 100 6.28 7.35 -8.58
N ASN A 101 5.44 7.45 -9.60
CA ASN A 101 5.73 6.96 -10.94
C ASN A 101 5.85 8.16 -11.90
N ALA A 102 6.12 7.90 -13.19
CA ALA A 102 6.29 8.95 -14.20
C ALA A 102 5.09 9.92 -14.31
N MET A 103 3.89 9.48 -13.96
CA MET A 103 2.66 10.27 -13.97
C MET A 103 2.46 11.12 -12.71
N THR A 104 3.09 10.74 -11.60
CA THR A 104 2.83 11.34 -10.28
C THR A 104 4.03 12.03 -9.65
N GLN A 105 5.23 11.87 -10.21
CA GLN A 105 6.48 12.48 -9.70
C GLN A 105 6.45 14.01 -9.62
N GLU A 106 5.63 14.68 -10.43
CA GLU A 106 5.47 16.14 -10.42
C GLU A 106 4.27 16.61 -9.57
N LEU A 107 3.55 15.70 -8.92
CA LEU A 107 2.38 16.00 -8.09
C LEU A 107 2.79 16.20 -6.62
N PRO A 108 1.96 16.89 -5.80
CA PRO A 108 2.24 17.07 -4.38
C PRO A 108 2.03 15.76 -3.60
N LEU A 109 3.14 15.18 -3.12
CA LEU A 109 3.17 13.94 -2.32
C LEU A 109 3.62 14.18 -0.88
N ASP A 110 3.75 15.45 -0.47
CA ASP A 110 4.28 15.92 0.82
C ASP A 110 3.43 15.53 2.03
N GLN A 111 2.21 15.04 1.81
CA GLN A 111 1.36 14.51 2.88
C GLN A 111 1.74 13.09 3.32
N ALA A 112 2.61 12.38 2.58
CA ALA A 112 3.12 11.08 3.00
C ALA A 112 4.12 11.22 4.16
N ASP A 113 4.24 10.18 4.98
CA ASP A 113 5.19 10.17 6.11
C ASP A 113 6.63 9.93 5.63
N LEU A 114 6.78 9.24 4.50
CA LEU A 114 8.05 8.99 3.83
C LEU A 114 7.83 9.02 2.33
N ILE A 115 8.81 9.54 1.58
CA ILE A 115 8.83 9.50 0.12
C ILE A 115 10.10 8.75 -0.31
N LEU A 116 9.92 7.70 -1.11
CA LEU A 116 10.99 6.96 -1.77
C LEU A 116 10.98 7.27 -3.26
N GLY A 117 12.14 7.29 -3.92
CA GLY A 117 12.20 7.46 -5.38
C GLY A 117 11.71 6.22 -6.12
N SER A 118 12.05 5.04 -5.57
CA SER A 118 11.69 3.73 -6.11
C SER A 118 11.63 2.69 -5.01
N MET A 119 10.81 1.65 -5.20
CA MET A 119 10.88 0.43 -4.38
C MET A 119 12.22 -0.30 -4.49
N ALA A 120 13.04 -0.01 -5.51
CA ALA A 120 14.37 -0.60 -5.64
C ALA A 120 15.44 0.09 -4.77
N ASP A 121 15.13 1.25 -4.19
CA ASP A 121 16.11 2.06 -3.47
C ASP A 121 16.47 1.48 -2.09
N ILE A 122 15.55 0.72 -1.48
CA ILE A 122 15.69 0.16 -0.14
C ILE A 122 14.96 -1.18 -0.06
N PRO A 123 15.57 -2.25 0.50
CA PRO A 123 14.85 -3.50 0.79
C PRO A 123 13.74 -3.31 1.83
N LEU A 124 12.70 -4.14 1.78
CA LEU A 124 11.56 -4.01 2.70
C LEU A 124 11.96 -4.11 4.17
N GLU A 125 12.88 -5.01 4.51
CA GLU A 125 13.39 -5.21 5.87
C GLU A 125 14.04 -3.93 6.41
N GLU A 126 14.85 -3.27 5.58
CA GLU A 126 15.52 -2.02 5.94
C GLU A 126 14.52 -0.86 6.03
N LEU A 127 13.53 -0.81 5.13
CA LEU A 127 12.43 0.15 5.21
C LEU A 127 11.64 0.01 6.52
N LEU A 128 11.28 -1.21 6.90
CA LEU A 128 10.58 -1.49 8.15
C LEU A 128 11.43 -1.11 9.37
N GLY A 129 12.72 -1.44 9.34
CA GLY A 129 13.68 -1.01 10.35
C GLY A 129 13.74 0.51 10.48
N LYS A 130 13.74 1.23 9.36
CA LYS A 130 13.72 2.70 9.34
C LYS A 130 12.43 3.27 9.93
N ILE A 131 11.27 2.70 9.57
CA ILE A 131 9.96 3.15 10.06
C ILE A 131 9.82 2.92 11.57
N ASN A 132 10.27 1.78 12.09
CA ASN A 132 10.20 1.46 13.52
C ASN A 132 11.11 2.35 14.37
N ASN A 133 12.15 2.93 13.78
CA ASN A 133 13.05 3.88 14.46
C ASN A 133 12.58 5.34 14.39
N LEU A 134 11.42 5.62 13.76
CA LEU A 134 10.87 6.96 13.72
C LEU A 134 10.27 7.35 15.08
N PRO A 135 10.38 8.62 15.50
CA PRO A 135 9.79 9.09 16.75
C PRO A 135 8.28 8.81 16.80
N GLY A 136 7.81 8.16 17.88
CA GLY A 136 6.39 7.87 18.10
C GLY A 136 5.87 6.54 17.52
N ARG A 137 6.76 5.59 17.22
CA ARG A 137 6.45 4.23 16.71
C ARG A 137 6.94 3.08 17.62
N GLU A 138 7.17 3.34 18.91
CA GLU A 138 7.55 2.34 19.94
C GLU A 138 6.37 1.51 20.45
#